data_AF-A0A815XEI4-F1
#
_entry.id   AF-A0A815XEI4-F1
#
_cell.length_a   1.000
_cell.length_b   1.000
_cell.length_c   1.000
_cell.angle_alpha   90.00
_cell.angle_beta   90.00
_cell.angle_gamma   90.00
#
_symmetry.space_group_name_H-M   'P 1'
#
loop_
_entity.id
_entity.type
_entity.pdbx_description
1 polymer ?
#
loop_
_entity_poly.entity_id
_entity_poly.type
_entity_poly.pdbx_seq_one_letter_code
_entity_poly.pdbx_strand_id
1 'polypeptide(L)'
;MRKSRYLLDRDLKDKFAAQSIDEHAIDLSLTSPQLYLKEGVTNINPRSVSEPFWEEYTDENIKHAEAQRLNAVQLRNVIDGVLKKLVADMKQAVEKTRRSFDRRIFESKQAKQKLEDQLRDVNLLIDSLEESIKNTEKAIRDKEQYLKLAHTRLDTRNKRPNVELVYDPAQKRLIEEVREIECEIQRLQERLNESHVRLRNLDRDKLILEKDIETKTNTIFVDEVECHEGLRKSILIEDW
;
A
#
# COMPACT_ATOMS: atom_id res chain seq x y z
N MET A 1 -35.22 -25.45 19.14
CA MET A 1 -35.01 -25.99 20.50
C MET A 1 -36.08 -25.63 21.53
N ARG A 2 -36.49 -24.36 21.73
CA ARG A 2 -37.49 -23.99 22.76
C ARG A 2 -38.82 -24.75 22.63
N LYS A 3 -39.33 -24.89 21.40
CA LYS A 3 -40.54 -25.65 21.09
C LYS A 3 -40.41 -27.14 21.40
N SER A 4 -39.34 -27.80 20.94
CA SER A 4 -39.10 -29.23 21.19
C SER A 4 -38.93 -29.53 22.68
N ARG A 5 -38.21 -28.67 23.41
CA ARG A 5 -38.09 -28.76 24.88
C ARG A 5 -39.45 -28.66 25.56
N TYR A 6 -40.26 -27.65 25.20
CA TYR A 6 -41.59 -27.48 25.74
C TYR A 6 -42.49 -28.70 25.50
N LEU A 7 -42.43 -29.30 24.31
CA LEU A 7 -43.22 -30.49 23.97
C LEU A 7 -42.79 -31.72 24.79
N LEU A 8 -41.49 -31.94 24.96
CA LEU A 8 -40.97 -33.01 25.82
C LEU A 8 -41.30 -32.79 27.30
N ASP A 9 -41.14 -31.57 27.81
CA ASP A 9 -41.46 -31.23 29.21
C ASP A 9 -42.95 -31.45 29.50
N ARG A 10 -43.83 -31.13 28.53
CA ARG A 10 -45.27 -31.37 28.63
C ARG A 10 -45.60 -32.86 28.56
N ASP A 11 -45.07 -33.57 27.58
CA ASP A 11 -45.29 -35.01 27.42
C ASP A 11 -44.83 -35.80 28.66
N LEU A 12 -43.67 -35.44 29.21
CA LEU A 12 -43.16 -36.00 30.46
C LEU A 12 -44.09 -35.71 31.65
N LYS A 13 -44.58 -34.47 31.77
CA LYS A 13 -45.51 -34.07 32.83
C LYS A 13 -46.83 -34.84 32.75
N ASP A 14 -47.38 -35.00 31.54
CA ASP A 14 -48.63 -35.72 31.31
C ASP A 14 -48.47 -37.22 31.67
N LYS A 15 -47.31 -37.83 31.36
CA LYS A 15 -46.99 -39.20 31.76
C LYS A 15 -46.84 -39.38 33.27
N PHE A 16 -46.17 -38.46 33.97
CA PHE A 16 -46.08 -38.51 35.43
C PHE A 16 -47.46 -38.38 36.09
N ALA A 17 -48.34 -37.53 35.55
CA ALA A 17 -49.70 -37.42 36.02
C ALA A 17 -50.49 -38.72 35.79
N ALA A 18 -50.35 -39.35 34.62
CA ALA A 18 -50.94 -40.65 34.34
C ALA A 18 -50.43 -41.74 35.29
N GLN A 19 -49.12 -41.85 35.47
CA GLN A 19 -48.49 -42.80 36.39
C GLN A 19 -49.00 -42.62 37.83
N SER A 20 -49.13 -41.38 38.32
CA SER A 20 -49.65 -41.10 39.66
C SER A 20 -51.10 -41.58 39.83
N ILE A 21 -51.91 -41.48 38.76
CA ILE A 21 -53.29 -41.99 38.75
C ILE A 21 -53.28 -43.52 38.78
N ASP A 22 -52.40 -44.16 38.01
CA ASP A 22 -52.29 -45.62 37.93
C ASP A 22 -51.77 -46.22 39.26
N GLU A 23 -50.77 -45.60 39.88
CA GLU A 23 -50.26 -45.97 41.21
C GLU A 23 -51.37 -45.88 42.26
N HIS A 24 -52.13 -44.78 42.27
CA HIS A 24 -53.28 -44.64 43.16
C HIS A 24 -54.35 -45.70 42.91
N ALA A 25 -54.62 -46.04 41.64
CA ALA A 25 -55.59 -47.06 41.27
C ALA A 25 -55.16 -48.47 41.72
N ILE A 26 -53.85 -48.78 41.66
CA ILE A 26 -53.27 -50.03 42.16
C ILE A 26 -53.41 -50.14 43.68
N ASP A 27 -53.25 -49.02 44.40
CA ASP A 27 -53.37 -48.96 45.86
C ASP A 27 -54.80 -49.11 46.39
N LEU A 28 -55.82 -49.12 45.52
CA LEU A 28 -57.21 -49.32 45.92
C LEU A 28 -57.46 -50.76 46.39
N SER A 29 -58.07 -50.89 47.57
CA SER A 29 -58.48 -52.16 48.16
C SER A 29 -59.99 -52.16 48.43
N LEU A 30 -60.57 -53.32 48.75
CA LEU A 30 -61.99 -53.43 49.13
C LEU A 30 -62.39 -52.59 50.37
N THR A 31 -61.39 -52.09 51.12
CA THR A 31 -61.58 -51.25 52.30
C THR A 31 -61.37 -49.75 52.03
N SER A 32 -61.00 -49.39 50.79
CA SER A 32 -60.78 -47.99 50.42
C SER A 32 -62.07 -47.18 50.53
N PRO A 33 -62.04 -45.96 51.11
CA PRO A 33 -63.18 -45.06 51.09
C PRO A 33 -63.49 -44.63 49.65
N GLN A 34 -64.77 -44.39 49.33
CA GLN A 34 -65.27 -44.00 47.98
C GLN A 34 -65.44 -45.14 46.95
N LEU A 35 -65.60 -46.40 47.40
CA LEU A 35 -66.09 -47.47 46.53
C LEU A 35 -67.60 -47.36 46.32
N TYR A 36 -68.03 -47.06 45.10
CA TYR A 36 -69.44 -47.06 44.68
C TYR A 36 -69.55 -47.37 43.19
N LEU A 37 -70.73 -47.82 42.73
CA LEU A 37 -70.99 -48.11 41.32
C LEU A 37 -71.02 -46.80 40.52
N LYS A 38 -70.16 -46.69 39.51
CA LYS A 38 -70.11 -45.54 38.59
C LYS A 38 -70.84 -45.91 37.29
N GLU A 39 -71.78 -45.08 36.87
CA GLU A 39 -72.52 -45.28 35.61
C GLU A 39 -71.67 -44.89 34.38
N GLY A 40 -71.83 -45.61 33.28
CA GLY A 40 -71.22 -45.26 31.98
C GLY A 40 -69.70 -45.46 31.87
N VAL A 41 -69.02 -46.00 32.89
CA VAL A 41 -67.56 -46.20 32.90
C VAL A 41 -67.07 -47.25 31.88
N THR A 42 -67.97 -48.11 31.40
CA THR A 42 -67.67 -49.11 30.37
C THR A 42 -67.70 -48.53 28.95
N ASN A 43 -68.19 -47.30 28.77
CA ASN A 43 -68.17 -46.63 27.47
C ASN A 43 -66.76 -46.08 27.21
N ILE A 44 -66.21 -46.36 26.03
CA ILE A 44 -64.92 -45.79 25.61
C ILE A 44 -65.07 -44.27 25.54
N ASN A 45 -64.20 -43.55 26.24
CA ASN A 45 -64.17 -42.10 26.16
C ASN A 45 -63.77 -41.69 24.73
N PRO A 46 -64.56 -40.87 24.01
CA PRO A 46 -64.27 -40.47 22.64
C PRO A 46 -62.97 -39.65 22.48
N ARG A 47 -62.38 -39.19 23.60
CA ARG A 47 -61.07 -38.51 23.63
C ARG A 47 -59.89 -39.47 23.87
N SER A 48 -60.13 -40.76 24.11
CA SER A 48 -59.07 -41.74 24.30
C SER A 48 -58.29 -41.97 23.00
N VAL A 49 -56.98 -42.12 23.13
CA VAL A 49 -56.08 -42.48 22.03
C VAL A 49 -55.74 -43.97 22.11
N SER A 50 -55.35 -44.57 20.99
CA SER A 50 -54.84 -45.94 20.98
C SER A 50 -53.42 -45.99 21.56
N GLU A 51 -53.04 -47.12 22.14
CA GLU A 51 -51.67 -47.35 22.65
C GLU A 51 -50.59 -47.10 21.59
N PRO A 52 -50.72 -47.60 20.33
CA PRO A 52 -49.75 -47.28 19.28
C PRO A 52 -49.63 -45.78 18.98
N PHE A 53 -50.73 -45.03 19.07
CA PHE A 53 -50.70 -43.58 18.85
C PHE A 53 -50.01 -42.83 19.99
N TRP A 54 -50.17 -43.29 21.24
CA TRP A 54 -49.47 -42.71 22.40
C TRP A 54 -47.95 -42.94 22.34
N GLU A 55 -47.54 -44.14 21.92
CA GLU A 55 -46.13 -44.48 21.68
C GLU A 55 -45.56 -43.61 20.55
N GLU A 56 -46.25 -43.57 19.40
CA GLU A 56 -45.85 -42.75 18.24
C GLU A 56 -45.74 -41.27 18.60
N TYR A 57 -46.67 -40.72 19.41
CA TYR A 57 -46.62 -39.32 19.85
C TYR A 57 -45.33 -38.98 20.61
N THR A 58 -44.92 -39.88 21.50
CA THR A 58 -43.67 -39.75 22.27
C THR A 58 -42.46 -39.85 21.36
N ASP A 59 -42.44 -40.87 20.52
CA ASP A 59 -41.35 -41.14 19.60
C ASP A 59 -41.12 -39.97 18.64
N GLU A 60 -42.18 -39.39 18.09
CA GLU A 60 -42.08 -38.23 17.22
C GLU A 60 -41.55 -36.99 17.96
N ASN A 61 -41.94 -36.76 19.22
CA ASN A 61 -41.38 -35.67 20.03
C ASN A 61 -39.88 -35.86 20.28
N ILE A 62 -39.45 -37.09 20.60
CA ILE A 62 -38.04 -37.44 20.82
C ILE A 62 -37.24 -37.29 19.53
N LYS A 63 -37.70 -37.90 18.42
CA LYS A 63 -37.06 -37.78 17.10
C LYS A 63 -36.91 -36.33 16.68
N HIS A 64 -37.95 -35.52 16.87
CA HIS A 64 -37.91 -34.10 16.52
C HIS A 64 -36.92 -33.32 17.40
N ALA A 65 -36.85 -33.60 18.69
CA ALA A 65 -35.87 -32.97 19.59
C ALA A 65 -34.43 -33.36 19.24
N GLU A 66 -34.18 -34.64 18.95
CA GLU A 66 -32.87 -35.15 18.58
C GLU A 66 -32.40 -34.58 17.23
N ALA A 67 -33.29 -34.52 16.24
CA ALA A 67 -32.99 -33.87 14.96
C ALA A 67 -32.61 -32.39 15.16
N GLN A 68 -33.31 -31.66 16.03
CA GLN A 68 -32.98 -30.27 16.36
C GLN A 68 -31.64 -30.14 17.10
N ARG A 69 -31.30 -31.09 17.96
CA ARG A 69 -30.01 -31.14 18.66
C ARG A 69 -28.87 -31.37 17.65
N LEU A 70 -29.00 -32.36 16.79
CA LEU A 70 -28.02 -32.68 15.74
C LEU A 70 -27.81 -31.49 14.78
N ASN A 71 -28.90 -30.86 14.33
CA ASN A 71 -28.82 -29.68 13.48
C ASN A 71 -28.06 -28.53 14.16
N ALA A 72 -28.28 -28.31 15.46
CA ALA A 72 -27.57 -27.27 16.20
C ALA A 72 -26.07 -27.58 16.36
N VAL A 73 -25.70 -28.85 16.59
CA VAL A 73 -24.30 -29.29 16.64
C VAL A 73 -23.63 -29.07 15.28
N GLN A 74 -24.28 -29.48 14.20
CA GLN A 74 -23.78 -29.26 12.84
C GLN A 74 -23.59 -27.77 12.55
N LEU A 75 -24.57 -26.93 12.90
CA LEU A 75 -24.47 -25.48 12.70
C LEU A 75 -23.29 -24.87 13.47
N ARG A 76 -23.06 -25.28 14.73
CA ARG A 76 -21.90 -24.82 15.51
C ARG A 76 -20.59 -25.24 14.85
N ASN A 77 -20.47 -26.49 14.40
CA ASN A 77 -19.27 -26.96 13.69
C ASN A 77 -19.00 -26.15 12.41
N VAL A 78 -20.05 -25.81 11.66
CA VAL A 78 -19.93 -24.94 10.47
C VAL A 78 -19.47 -23.54 10.88
N ILE A 79 -20.07 -22.95 11.91
CA ILE A 79 -19.69 -21.62 12.42
C ILE A 79 -18.22 -21.62 12.87
N ASP A 80 -17.79 -22.61 13.64
CA ASP A 80 -16.40 -22.72 14.11
C ASP A 80 -15.43 -22.85 12.93
N GLY A 81 -15.79 -23.62 11.91
CA GLY A 81 -14.99 -23.73 10.68
C GLY A 81 -14.89 -22.41 9.92
N VAL A 82 -15.99 -21.67 9.79
CA VAL A 82 -16.02 -20.36 9.14
C VAL A 82 -15.18 -19.34 9.93
N LEU A 83 -15.28 -19.31 11.25
CA LEU A 83 -14.53 -18.37 12.09
C LEU A 83 -13.03 -18.65 12.03
N LYS A 84 -12.60 -19.91 12.11
CA LYS A 84 -11.19 -20.29 11.95
C LYS A 84 -10.65 -19.89 10.58
N LYS A 85 -11.43 -20.12 9.52
CA LYS A 85 -11.05 -19.71 8.16
C LYS A 85 -10.94 -18.19 8.05
N LEU A 86 -11.91 -17.45 8.60
CA LEU A 86 -11.90 -15.99 8.60
C LEU A 86 -10.64 -15.42 9.28
N VAL A 87 -10.28 -15.95 10.46
CA VAL A 87 -9.05 -15.53 11.17
C VAL A 87 -7.80 -15.83 10.34
N ALA A 88 -7.72 -17.02 9.73
CA ALA A 88 -6.60 -17.38 8.86
C ALA A 88 -6.50 -16.44 7.63
N ASP A 89 -7.62 -16.17 6.97
CA ASP A 89 -7.70 -15.28 5.81
C ASP A 89 -7.30 -13.84 6.18
N MET A 90 -7.74 -13.35 7.34
CA MET A 90 -7.36 -12.03 7.86
C MET A 90 -5.85 -11.95 8.15
N LYS A 91 -5.26 -12.96 8.80
CA LYS A 91 -3.81 -13.04 9.06
C LYS A 91 -3.02 -13.05 7.75
N GLN A 92 -3.47 -13.83 6.77
CA GLN A 92 -2.84 -13.89 5.45
C GLN A 92 -2.93 -12.54 4.73
N ALA A 93 -4.06 -11.85 4.79
CA ALA A 93 -4.25 -10.54 4.18
C ALA A 93 -3.32 -9.48 4.81
N VAL A 94 -3.20 -9.46 6.15
CA VAL A 94 -2.27 -8.57 6.87
C VAL A 94 -0.84 -8.83 6.43
N GLU A 95 -0.39 -10.08 6.45
CA GLU A 95 0.98 -10.45 6.08
C GLU A 95 1.29 -10.14 4.61
N LYS A 96 0.36 -10.45 3.70
CA LYS A 96 0.52 -10.11 2.27
C LYS A 96 0.70 -8.61 2.08
N THR A 97 -0.10 -7.83 2.78
CA THR A 97 -0.03 -6.37 2.64
C THR A 97 1.21 -5.81 3.33
N ARG A 98 1.65 -6.38 4.47
CA ARG A 98 2.91 -6.05 5.13
C ARG A 98 4.10 -6.20 4.17
N ARG A 99 4.24 -7.36 3.53
CA ARG A 99 5.30 -7.62 2.53
C ARG A 99 5.25 -6.65 1.35
N SER A 100 4.05 -6.29 0.91
CA SER A 100 3.87 -5.30 -0.16
C SER A 100 4.40 -3.91 0.24
N PHE A 101 4.14 -3.49 1.49
CA PHE A 101 4.69 -2.26 2.04
C PHE A 101 6.22 -2.32 2.16
N ASP A 102 6.77 -3.40 2.74
CA ASP A 102 8.22 -3.58 2.88
C ASP A 102 8.93 -3.44 1.54
N ARG A 103 8.38 -4.10 0.51
CA ARG A 103 8.87 -4.02 -0.86
C ARG A 103 8.78 -2.60 -1.42
N ARG A 104 7.64 -1.93 -1.29
CA ARG A 104 7.44 -0.57 -1.84
C ARG A 104 8.32 0.47 -1.16
N ILE A 105 8.50 0.35 0.15
CA ILE A 105 9.40 1.21 0.94
C ILE A 105 10.84 0.99 0.47
N PHE A 106 11.28 -0.27 0.32
CA PHE A 106 12.61 -0.60 -0.19
C PHE A 106 12.85 -0.03 -1.61
N GLU A 107 11.91 -0.27 -2.54
CA GLU A 107 11.98 0.26 -3.90
C GLU A 107 12.02 1.80 -3.91
N SER A 108 11.24 2.46 -3.05
CA SER A 108 11.20 3.92 -2.93
C SER A 108 12.52 4.48 -2.37
N LYS A 109 13.11 3.84 -1.36
CA LYS A 109 14.43 4.19 -0.83
C LYS A 109 15.53 4.03 -1.89
N GLN A 110 15.51 2.94 -2.65
CA GLN A 110 16.46 2.73 -3.74
C GLN A 110 16.30 3.80 -4.84
N ALA A 111 15.06 4.14 -5.21
CA ALA A 111 14.80 5.20 -6.19
C ALA A 111 15.29 6.56 -5.69
N LYS A 112 15.05 6.89 -4.41
CA LYS A 112 15.58 8.11 -3.78
C LYS A 112 17.11 8.15 -3.83
N GLN A 113 17.79 7.06 -3.46
CA GLN A 113 19.25 7.01 -3.50
C GLN A 113 19.80 7.28 -4.91
N LYS A 114 19.18 6.70 -5.95
CA LYS A 114 19.59 6.96 -7.34
C LYS A 114 19.42 8.43 -7.73
N LEU A 115 18.35 9.08 -7.28
CA LEU A 115 18.14 10.51 -7.52
C LEU A 115 19.20 11.37 -6.79
N GLU A 116 19.56 11.00 -5.55
CA GLU A 116 20.61 11.68 -4.78
C GLU A 116 22.00 11.50 -5.43
N ASP A 117 22.29 10.32 -5.98
CA ASP A 117 23.52 10.06 -6.73
C ASP A 117 23.55 10.89 -8.02
N GLN A 118 22.44 10.93 -8.77
CA GLN A 118 22.32 11.77 -9.96
C GLN A 118 22.48 13.26 -9.65
N LEU A 119 21.88 13.74 -8.55
CA LEU A 119 22.03 15.11 -8.09
C LEU A 119 23.50 15.43 -7.76
N ARG A 120 24.23 14.49 -7.16
CA ARG A 120 25.67 14.65 -6.90
C ARG A 120 26.44 14.79 -8.20
N ASP A 121 26.18 13.93 -9.18
CA ASP A 121 26.85 13.95 -10.48
C ASP A 121 26.56 15.25 -11.24
N VAL A 122 25.32 15.74 -11.19
CA VAL A 122 24.92 17.03 -11.79
C VAL A 122 25.66 18.20 -11.13
N ASN A 123 25.78 18.21 -9.79
CA ASN A 123 26.54 19.26 -9.10
C ASN A 123 28.03 19.24 -9.49
N LEU A 124 28.66 18.06 -9.58
CA LEU A 124 30.05 17.94 -10.04
C LEU A 124 30.22 18.46 -11.48
N LEU A 125 29.24 18.19 -12.35
CA LEU A 125 29.26 18.67 -13.73
C LEU A 125 29.08 20.20 -13.81
N ILE A 126 28.22 20.77 -12.96
CA ILE A 126 28.06 22.23 -12.80
C ILE A 126 29.39 22.86 -12.41
N ASP A 127 30.03 22.36 -11.35
CA ASP A 127 31.31 22.89 -10.85
C ASP A 127 32.39 22.87 -11.94
N SER A 128 32.51 21.75 -12.66
CA SER A 128 33.46 21.60 -13.78
C SER A 128 33.15 22.56 -14.93
N LEU A 129 31.87 22.76 -15.25
CA LEU A 129 31.45 23.66 -16.32
C LEU A 129 31.69 25.12 -15.97
N GLU A 130 31.46 25.52 -14.71
CA GLU A 130 31.79 26.86 -14.22
C GLU A 130 33.30 27.15 -14.32
N GLU A 131 34.14 26.18 -13.98
CA GLU A 131 35.59 26.31 -14.15
C GLU A 131 35.97 26.45 -15.63
N SER A 132 35.36 25.64 -16.51
CA SER A 132 35.56 25.74 -17.97
C SER A 132 35.13 27.09 -18.53
N ILE A 133 34.03 27.67 -18.03
CA ILE A 133 33.56 29.01 -18.36
C ILE A 133 34.62 30.05 -17.96
N LYS A 134 35.08 30.05 -16.70
CA LYS A 134 36.12 30.97 -16.20
C LYS A 134 37.40 30.89 -17.04
N ASN A 135 37.81 29.68 -17.41
CA ASN A 135 38.99 29.46 -18.25
C ASN A 135 38.80 29.98 -19.67
N THR A 136 37.61 29.79 -20.26
CA THR A 136 37.28 30.29 -21.61
C THR A 136 37.24 31.82 -21.63
N GLU A 137 36.62 32.44 -20.62
CA GLU A 137 36.61 33.91 -20.47
C GLU A 137 38.03 34.48 -20.34
N LYS A 138 38.90 33.81 -19.58
CA LYS A 138 40.31 34.20 -19.48
C LYS A 138 41.01 34.09 -20.83
N ALA A 139 40.81 33.01 -21.57
CA ALA A 139 41.40 32.82 -22.90
C ALA A 139 40.94 33.91 -23.89
N ILE A 140 39.67 34.31 -23.83
CA ILE A 140 39.15 35.44 -24.63
C ILE A 140 39.89 36.73 -24.26
N ARG A 141 39.98 37.07 -22.97
CA ARG A 141 40.70 38.28 -22.51
C ARG A 141 42.16 38.27 -22.95
N ASP A 142 42.85 37.14 -22.84
CA ASP A 142 44.24 37.01 -23.26
C ASP A 142 44.38 37.21 -24.78
N LYS A 143 43.49 36.63 -25.59
CA LYS A 143 43.44 36.82 -27.04
C LYS A 143 43.14 38.27 -27.44
N GLU A 144 42.27 38.95 -26.72
CA GLU A 144 42.00 40.38 -26.92
C GLU A 144 43.24 41.25 -26.67
N GLN A 145 44.11 40.89 -25.71
CA GLN A 145 45.38 41.59 -25.51
C GLN A 145 46.33 41.41 -26.70
N TYR A 146 46.43 40.19 -27.24
CA TYR A 146 47.21 39.94 -28.45
C TYR A 146 46.64 40.68 -29.66
N LEU A 147 45.30 40.73 -29.80
CA LEU A 147 44.63 41.48 -30.86
C LEU A 147 44.95 42.98 -30.78
N LYS A 148 44.87 43.58 -29.58
CA LYS A 148 45.25 44.99 -29.36
C LYS A 148 46.69 45.28 -29.76
N LEU A 149 47.61 44.37 -29.42
CA LEU A 149 49.02 44.48 -29.82
C LEU A 149 49.19 44.43 -31.35
N ALA A 150 48.55 43.46 -32.01
CA ALA A 150 48.59 43.32 -33.46
C ALA A 150 48.00 44.55 -34.18
N HIS A 151 46.83 45.05 -33.73
CA HIS A 151 46.24 46.29 -34.23
C HIS A 151 47.16 47.50 -34.05
N THR A 152 47.77 47.66 -32.87
CA THR A 152 48.66 48.80 -32.59
C THR A 152 49.89 48.76 -33.49
N ARG A 153 50.48 47.58 -33.70
CA ARG A 153 51.60 47.40 -34.63
C ARG A 153 51.18 47.71 -36.08
N LEU A 154 49.99 47.28 -36.50
CA LEU A 154 49.47 47.53 -37.84
C LEU A 154 49.19 49.02 -38.07
N ASP A 155 48.54 49.69 -37.11
CA ASP A 155 48.27 51.13 -37.12
C ASP A 155 49.56 51.96 -37.17
N THR A 156 50.57 51.56 -36.39
CA THR A 156 51.89 52.22 -36.41
C THR A 156 52.54 52.12 -37.80
N ARG A 157 52.43 50.96 -38.46
CA ARG A 157 52.97 50.76 -39.82
C ARG A 157 52.17 51.53 -40.88
N ASN A 158 50.88 51.73 -40.67
CA ASN A 158 50.03 52.55 -41.55
C ASN A 158 50.35 54.06 -41.50
N LYS A 159 51.19 54.50 -40.55
CA LYS A 159 51.65 55.90 -40.43
C LYS A 159 52.93 56.21 -41.22
N ARG A 160 53.49 55.25 -41.95
CA ARG A 160 54.70 55.47 -42.77
C ARG A 160 54.41 56.53 -43.85
N PRO A 161 55.32 57.51 -44.08
CA PRO A 161 55.06 58.60 -45.01
C PRO A 161 55.32 58.19 -46.47
N ASN A 162 54.51 58.74 -47.39
CA ASN A 162 54.75 58.70 -48.84
C ASN A 162 55.04 57.27 -49.37
N VAL A 163 56.16 57.10 -50.08
CA VAL A 163 56.58 55.84 -50.71
C VAL A 163 56.99 54.76 -49.72
N GLU A 164 57.26 55.12 -48.44
CA GLU A 164 57.59 54.16 -47.38
C GLU A 164 56.36 53.39 -46.88
N LEU A 165 55.15 53.80 -47.26
CA LEU A 165 53.89 53.07 -46.99
C LEU A 165 53.79 51.83 -47.89
N VAL A 166 54.70 50.89 -47.67
CA VAL A 166 54.84 49.68 -48.49
C VAL A 166 53.99 48.55 -47.93
N TYR A 167 53.27 47.88 -48.82
CA TYR A 167 52.55 46.63 -48.53
C TYR A 167 53.49 45.42 -48.53
N ASP A 168 54.48 45.45 -47.64
CA ASP A 168 55.55 44.46 -47.53
C ASP A 168 55.07 43.13 -46.88
N PRO A 169 55.90 42.07 -46.89
CA PRO A 169 55.51 40.78 -46.29
C PRO A 169 55.13 40.86 -44.80
N ALA A 170 55.75 41.75 -44.02
CA ALA A 170 55.41 41.91 -42.60
C ALA A 170 54.04 42.60 -42.43
N GLN A 171 53.69 43.56 -43.29
CA GLN A 171 52.36 44.17 -43.32
C GLN A 171 51.27 43.14 -43.62
N LYS A 172 51.49 42.32 -44.66
CA LYS A 172 50.56 41.24 -45.04
C LYS A 172 50.33 40.28 -43.88
N ARG A 173 51.42 39.85 -43.22
CA ARG A 173 51.32 38.84 -42.17
C ARG A 173 50.66 39.36 -40.90
N LEU A 174 50.83 40.64 -40.56
CA LEU A 174 50.08 41.27 -39.47
C LEU A 174 48.57 41.33 -39.74
N ILE A 175 48.16 41.62 -40.98
CA ILE A 175 46.74 41.66 -41.34
C ILE A 175 46.12 40.26 -41.22
N GLU A 176 46.85 39.24 -41.66
CA GLU A 176 46.44 37.84 -41.49
C GLU A 176 46.37 37.47 -40.00
N GLU A 177 47.38 37.81 -39.20
CA GLU A 177 47.39 37.57 -37.74
C GLU A 177 46.18 38.21 -37.04
N VAL A 178 45.84 39.47 -37.36
CA VAL A 178 44.63 40.13 -36.83
C VAL A 178 43.38 39.31 -37.14
N ARG A 179 43.18 38.93 -38.41
CA ARG A 179 42.02 38.13 -38.83
C ARG A 179 41.96 36.76 -38.15
N GLU A 180 43.11 36.10 -38.00
CA GLU A 180 43.22 34.81 -37.31
C GLU A 180 42.83 34.94 -35.83
N ILE A 181 43.29 36.00 -35.15
CA ILE A 181 42.96 36.25 -33.73
C ILE A 181 41.47 36.62 -33.57
N GLU A 182 40.92 37.47 -34.43
CA GLU A 182 39.49 37.82 -34.42
C GLU A 182 38.60 36.59 -34.59
N CYS A 183 38.93 35.72 -35.54
CA CYS A 183 38.22 34.46 -35.77
C CYS A 183 38.28 33.54 -34.53
N GLU A 184 39.46 33.43 -33.90
CA GLU A 184 39.63 32.62 -32.70
C GLU A 184 38.82 33.16 -31.51
N ILE A 185 38.80 34.49 -31.32
CA ILE A 185 37.97 35.14 -30.28
C ILE A 185 36.49 34.83 -30.52
N GLN A 186 36.01 34.97 -31.76
CA GLN A 186 34.62 34.67 -32.09
C GLN A 186 34.27 33.21 -31.76
N ARG A 187 35.14 32.26 -32.13
CA ARG A 187 34.94 30.84 -31.81
C ARG A 187 34.88 30.57 -30.31
N LEU A 188 35.73 31.24 -29.53
CA LEU A 188 35.72 31.12 -28.07
C LEU A 188 34.44 31.72 -27.46
N GLN A 189 33.93 32.83 -28.00
CA GLN A 189 32.68 33.45 -27.57
C GLN A 189 31.46 32.56 -27.86
N GLU A 190 31.43 31.91 -29.03
CA GLU A 190 30.38 30.93 -29.38
C GLU A 190 30.37 29.76 -28.38
N ARG A 191 31.54 29.17 -28.09
CA ARG A 191 31.68 28.09 -27.10
C ARG A 191 31.32 28.55 -25.67
N LEU A 192 31.64 29.79 -25.31
CA LEU A 192 31.27 30.37 -24.02
C LEU A 192 29.75 30.46 -23.88
N ASN A 193 29.07 30.95 -24.92
CA ASN A 193 27.61 31.05 -24.93
C ASN A 193 26.96 29.66 -24.84
N GLU A 194 27.46 28.66 -25.58
CA GLU A 194 27.00 27.28 -25.46
C GLU A 194 27.18 26.74 -24.03
N SER A 195 28.31 27.04 -23.40
CA SER A 195 28.59 26.61 -22.01
C SER A 195 27.61 27.25 -21.02
N HIS A 196 27.29 28.53 -21.17
CA HIS A 196 26.26 29.19 -20.35
C HIS A 196 24.84 28.64 -20.58
N VAL A 197 24.50 28.24 -21.81
CA VAL A 197 23.22 27.56 -22.08
C VAL A 197 23.18 26.20 -21.38
N ARG A 198 24.26 25.42 -21.47
CA ARG A 198 24.37 24.12 -20.79
C ARG A 198 24.25 24.26 -19.27
N LEU A 199 24.94 25.25 -18.68
CA LEU A 199 24.88 25.52 -17.24
C LEU A 199 23.44 25.80 -16.78
N ARG A 200 22.73 26.69 -17.49
CA ARG A 200 21.32 26.99 -17.19
C ARG A 200 20.40 25.77 -17.28
N ASN A 201 20.68 24.82 -18.17
CA ASN A 201 19.92 23.58 -18.26
C ASN A 201 20.23 22.67 -17.07
N LEU A 202 21.49 22.51 -16.70
CA LEU A 202 21.89 21.73 -15.52
C LEU A 202 21.31 22.29 -14.22
N ASP A 203 21.25 23.62 -14.07
CA ASP A 203 20.61 24.27 -12.91
C ASP A 203 19.11 23.93 -12.83
N ARG A 204 18.42 23.85 -13.97
CA ARG A 204 17.01 23.43 -14.00
C ARG A 204 16.86 21.95 -13.65
N ASP A 205 17.71 21.09 -14.21
CA ASP A 205 17.69 19.66 -13.92
C ASP A 205 17.97 19.39 -12.44
N LYS A 206 18.90 20.14 -11.84
CA LYS A 206 19.17 20.14 -10.40
C LYS A 206 17.92 20.42 -9.58
N LEU A 207 17.20 21.50 -9.89
CA LEU A 207 15.97 21.87 -9.16
C LEU A 207 14.88 20.79 -9.28
N ILE A 208 14.78 20.14 -10.44
CA ILE A 208 13.84 19.03 -10.66
C ILE A 208 14.23 17.83 -9.78
N LEU A 209 15.51 17.45 -9.78
CA LEU A 209 16.02 16.35 -8.95
C LEU A 209 15.80 16.61 -7.46
N GLU A 210 16.09 17.82 -6.97
CA GLU A 210 15.87 18.20 -5.57
C GLU A 210 14.39 18.03 -5.17
N LYS A 211 13.47 18.47 -6.04
CA LYS A 211 12.03 18.31 -5.82
C LYS A 211 11.57 16.85 -5.85
N ASP A 212 12.12 16.04 -6.74
CA ASP A 212 11.80 14.61 -6.82
C ASP A 212 12.31 13.86 -5.58
N ILE A 213 13.50 14.23 -5.07
CA ILE A 213 14.05 13.71 -3.81
C ILE A 213 13.15 14.07 -2.62
N GLU A 214 12.69 15.32 -2.54
CA GLU A 214 11.74 15.77 -1.52
C GLU A 214 10.44 14.96 -1.58
N THR A 215 9.88 14.80 -2.78
CA THR A 215 8.65 14.03 -3.00
C THR A 215 8.83 12.56 -2.59
N LYS A 216 9.97 11.95 -2.92
CA LYS A 216 10.29 10.58 -2.49
C LYS A 216 10.49 10.49 -0.98
N THR A 217 11.10 11.47 -0.36
CA THR A 217 11.26 11.54 1.10
C THR A 217 9.90 11.55 1.79
N ASN A 218 8.97 12.37 1.32
CA ASN A 218 7.60 12.43 1.85
C ASN A 218 6.85 11.11 1.61
N THR A 219 7.00 10.50 0.43
CA THR A 219 6.39 9.20 0.12
C THR A 219 6.88 8.11 1.07
N ILE A 220 8.19 8.04 1.32
CA ILE A 220 8.79 7.09 2.26
C ILE A 220 8.27 7.34 3.67
N PHE A 221 8.20 8.61 4.12
CA PHE A 221 7.68 8.95 5.44
C PHE A 221 6.24 8.47 5.63
N VAL A 222 5.35 8.76 4.68
CA VAL A 222 3.95 8.32 4.75
C VAL A 222 3.84 6.79 4.75
N ASP A 223 4.58 6.12 3.88
CA ASP A 223 4.50 4.67 3.77
C ASP A 223 5.09 3.93 4.98
N GLU A 224 6.27 4.36 5.43
CA GLU A 224 7.02 3.72 6.50
C GLU A 224 6.49 4.12 7.87
N VAL A 225 6.39 5.41 8.16
CA VAL A 225 6.07 5.90 9.51
C VAL A 225 4.56 5.87 9.76
N GLU A 226 3.77 6.55 8.91
CA GLU A 226 2.33 6.70 9.15
C GLU A 226 1.59 5.38 8.91
N CYS A 227 1.83 4.75 7.76
CA CYS A 227 1.07 3.57 7.35
C CYS A 227 1.62 2.27 7.92
N HIS A 228 2.90 1.97 7.70
CA HIS A 228 3.47 0.67 8.06
C HIS A 228 3.72 0.55 9.58
N GLU A 229 4.47 1.47 10.17
CA GLU A 229 4.78 1.48 11.60
C GLU A 229 3.59 1.92 12.46
N GLY A 230 2.84 2.94 12.04
CA GLY A 230 1.70 3.48 12.78
C GLY A 230 0.44 2.61 12.69
N LEU A 231 -0.20 2.60 11.53
CA LEU A 231 -1.54 1.99 11.36
C LEU A 231 -1.53 0.46 11.25
N ARG A 232 -0.50 -0.11 10.62
CA ARG A 232 -0.50 -1.55 10.27
C ARG A 232 0.02 -2.42 11.40
N LYS A 233 1.11 -2.04 12.05
CA LYS A 233 1.67 -2.82 13.18
C LYS A 233 0.73 -2.89 14.38
N SER A 234 -0.20 -1.96 14.53
CA SER A 234 -1.21 -1.98 15.59
C SER A 234 -2.34 -2.99 15.34
N ILE A 235 -2.43 -3.62 14.16
CA ILE A 235 -3.46 -4.62 13.86
C ILE A 235 -3.11 -5.92 14.58
N LEU A 236 -3.84 -6.20 15.66
CA LEU A 236 -3.77 -7.45 16.40
C LEU A 236 -4.95 -8.34 16.00
N ILE A 237 -4.66 -9.54 15.50
CA ILE A 237 -5.68 -10.56 15.22
C ILE A 237 -5.50 -11.66 16.27
N GLU A 238 -6.41 -11.69 17.24
CA GLU A 238 -6.45 -12.73 18.27
C GLU A 238 -6.78 -14.09 17.66
N ASP A 239 -6.25 -15.15 18.29
CA ASP A 239 -6.61 -16.52 17.93
C ASP A 239 -7.99 -16.88 18.48
N TRP A 240 -8.77 -17.59 17.67
CA TRP A 240 -10.14 -18.01 17.95
C TRP A 240 -10.25 -19.53 18.05
#